data_AF-A0A2V9BFC1-F1
#
_entry.id   AF-A0A2V9BFC1-F1
#
_cell.length_a   1.000
_cell.length_b   1.000
_cell.length_c   1.000
_cell.angle_alpha   90.00
_cell.angle_beta   90.00
_cell.angle_gamma   90.00
#
_symmetry.space_group_name_H-M   'P 1'
#
loop_
_entity.id
_entity.type
_entity.pdbx_description
1 polymer ?
#
loop_
_entity_poly.entity_id
_entity_poly.type
_entity_poly.pdbx_seq_one_letter_code
_entity_poly.pdbx_strand_id
1 'polypeptide(L)'
;MGEGPLNSERWEATPVFWHVVALLLILLFALWLRPIPLQADPSLQGYLQVVTGVLALVFSAVTLVRFQGTQDRISLILGAGFLLSGAVLAGSSVLFFQLPAEQHLRIQWAPVALWAGRLILALLLVVALIVEDFLPRSRRPKAEIAGALLSVVALTYLVTVALRRLPAEVSPHPGAFIPSPQQLFPGVIFLIAVIWYRRRLNQIFTAFDRSIYVAAWMNFAAQLAASQSERLLDAPFVVSQGFSVMGYAIALGGALLDNARLFEQVRHLAVSDPLTGLANYRRLLDVLESETERTNRSNRPFSVLLLDLDGLKKINDTYGHLVGSRALCRVADILR
;
A
#
# COMPACT_ATOMS: atom_id res chain seq x y z
N MET A 1 -53.38 15.30 20.78
CA MET A 1 -51.97 15.11 21.16
C MET A 1 -51.38 14.07 20.23
N GLY A 2 -50.87 14.49 19.08
CA GLY A 2 -50.23 13.63 18.10
C GLY A 2 -48.86 14.23 17.84
N GLU A 3 -47.82 13.57 18.34
CA GLU A 3 -46.43 13.94 18.11
C GLU A 3 -46.14 13.80 16.61
N GLY A 4 -45.80 14.92 15.97
CA GLY A 4 -45.26 14.91 14.61
C GLY A 4 -43.83 14.35 14.63
N PRO A 5 -43.40 13.63 13.58
CA PRO A 5 -42.05 13.11 13.51
C PRO A 5 -41.08 14.29 13.41
N LEU A 6 -40.23 14.45 14.43
CA LEU A 6 -39.07 15.33 14.39
C LEU A 6 -38.15 14.82 13.28
N ASN A 7 -38.21 15.53 12.15
CA ASN A 7 -37.32 15.38 11.02
C ASN A 7 -35.89 15.72 11.47
N SER A 8 -35.14 14.71 11.88
CA SER A 8 -33.70 14.84 12.10
C SER A 8 -33.00 14.77 10.75
N GLU A 9 -33.12 15.85 9.98
CA GLU A 9 -32.18 16.15 8.90
C GLU A 9 -30.80 16.42 9.54
N ARG A 10 -30.10 15.34 9.86
CA ARG A 10 -28.66 15.36 10.00
C ARG A 10 -28.13 15.81 8.65
N TRP A 11 -27.67 17.05 8.58
CA TRP A 11 -26.84 17.58 7.51
C TRP A 11 -25.63 16.65 7.35
N GLU A 12 -25.76 15.60 6.54
CA GLU A 12 -24.61 14.89 6.02
C GLU A 12 -23.87 15.88 5.13
N ALA A 13 -22.92 16.59 5.72
CA ALA A 13 -22.03 17.48 4.99
C ALA A 13 -21.52 16.71 3.78
N THR A 14 -21.85 17.23 2.59
CA THR A 14 -21.61 16.47 1.36
C THR A 14 -20.16 16.04 1.30
N PRO A 15 -19.86 14.86 0.75
CA PRO A 15 -18.50 14.35 0.64
C PRO A 15 -17.48 15.40 0.16
N VAL A 16 -17.88 16.29 -0.75
CA VAL A 16 -17.06 17.39 -1.29
C VAL A 16 -16.62 18.39 -0.20
N PHE A 17 -17.50 18.73 0.74
CA PHE A 17 -17.22 19.67 1.83
C PHE A 17 -15.97 19.24 2.63
N TRP A 18 -15.90 17.97 3.03
CA TRP A 18 -14.75 17.45 3.79
C TRP A 18 -13.44 17.46 2.99
N HIS A 19 -13.48 17.33 1.66
CA HIS A 19 -12.27 17.44 0.83
C HIS A 19 -11.80 18.89 0.74
N VAL A 20 -12.73 19.84 0.61
CA VAL A 20 -12.42 21.28 0.61
C VAL A 20 -11.84 21.69 1.96
N VAL A 21 -12.45 21.27 3.06
CA VAL A 21 -11.93 21.52 4.42
C VAL A 21 -10.53 20.93 4.59
N ALA A 22 -10.31 19.68 4.20
CA ALA A 22 -8.99 19.05 4.28
C ALA A 22 -7.95 19.82 3.43
N LEU A 23 -8.30 20.21 2.20
CA LEU A 23 -7.42 20.96 1.31
C LEU A 23 -7.06 22.33 1.89
N LEU A 24 -8.04 23.04 2.47
CA LEU A 24 -7.81 24.32 3.16
C LEU A 24 -6.91 24.15 4.39
N LEU A 25 -7.14 23.12 5.20
CA LEU A 25 -6.31 22.86 6.38
C LEU A 25 -4.85 22.55 6.00
N ILE A 26 -4.64 21.72 4.97
CA ILE A 26 -3.28 21.40 4.48
C ILE A 26 -2.63 22.67 3.90
N LEU A 27 -3.36 23.50 3.17
CA LEU A 27 -2.85 24.76 2.63
C LEU A 27 -2.45 25.73 3.73
N LEU A 28 -3.32 25.95 4.71
CA LEU A 28 -3.04 26.82 5.86
C LEU A 28 -1.83 26.32 6.66
N PHE A 29 -1.75 25.01 6.87
CA PHE A 29 -0.60 24.39 7.54
C PHE A 29 0.69 24.58 6.72
N ALA A 30 0.66 24.37 5.41
CA ALA A 30 1.82 24.58 4.54
C ALA A 30 2.31 26.04 4.55
N LEU A 31 1.38 27.01 4.56
CA LEU A 31 1.70 28.43 4.69
C LEU A 31 2.28 28.77 6.08
N TRP A 32 1.76 28.15 7.13
CA TRP A 32 2.23 28.34 8.51
C TRP A 32 3.65 27.80 8.74
N LEU A 33 4.10 26.81 7.96
CA LEU A 33 5.47 26.27 8.05
C LEU A 33 6.54 27.23 7.54
N ARG A 34 6.20 28.11 6.58
CA ARG A 34 7.15 28.99 5.89
C ARG A 34 7.97 29.90 6.83
N PRO A 35 7.38 30.60 7.83
CA PRO A 35 8.14 31.46 8.73
C PRO A 35 8.99 30.71 9.78
N ILE A 36 8.91 29.38 9.88
CA ILE A 36 9.63 28.62 10.91
C ILE A 36 11.13 28.57 10.55
N PRO A 37 12.03 29.11 11.40
CA PRO A 37 13.46 29.14 11.13
C PRO A 37 14.12 27.79 11.46
N LEU A 38 13.72 26.75 10.73
CA LEU A 38 14.35 25.42 10.80
C LEU A 38 15.29 25.26 9.62
N GLN A 39 16.53 24.85 9.89
CA GLN A 39 17.47 24.38 8.88
C GLN A 39 18.01 23.03 9.33
N ALA A 40 17.53 21.96 8.68
CA ALA A 40 17.93 20.61 9.05
C ALA A 40 19.34 20.26 8.56
N ASP A 41 19.98 19.32 9.26
CA ASP A 41 21.23 18.71 8.81
C ASP A 41 20.99 17.92 7.49
N PRO A 42 21.83 18.10 6.45
CA PRO A 42 21.78 17.28 5.24
C PRO A 42 21.77 15.76 5.48
N SER A 43 22.38 15.28 6.58
CA SER A 43 22.36 13.85 6.93
C SER A 43 20.93 13.33 7.16
N LEU A 44 20.07 14.14 7.78
CA LEU A 44 18.66 13.79 8.04
C LEU A 44 17.90 13.53 6.75
N GLN A 45 18.16 14.32 5.70
CA GLN A 45 17.56 14.10 4.38
C GLN A 45 17.96 12.73 3.82
N GLY A 46 19.25 12.40 3.86
CA GLY A 46 19.75 11.11 3.40
C GLY A 46 19.05 9.95 4.11
N TYR A 47 18.89 10.02 5.43
CA TYR A 47 18.18 9.00 6.21
C TYR A 47 16.70 8.90 5.86
N LEU A 48 15.98 10.02 5.77
CA LEU A 48 14.55 10.03 5.40
C LEU A 48 14.32 9.46 4.00
N GLN A 49 15.24 9.72 3.08
CA GLN A 49 15.19 9.20 1.72
C GLN A 49 15.45 7.70 1.67
N VAL A 50 16.43 7.19 2.43
CA VAL A 50 16.65 5.74 2.61
C VAL A 50 15.42 5.07 3.20
N VAL A 51 14.85 5.62 4.28
CA VAL A 51 13.65 5.06 4.93
C VAL A 51 12.48 5.00 3.94
N THR A 52 12.22 6.08 3.21
CA THR A 52 11.15 6.12 2.21
C THR A 52 11.39 5.10 1.09
N GLY A 53 12.62 5.00 0.59
CA GLY A 53 13.00 4.03 -0.44
C GLY A 53 12.81 2.59 0.03
N VAL A 54 13.24 2.26 1.25
CA VAL A 54 13.05 0.92 1.84
C VAL A 54 11.56 0.60 2.01
N LEU A 55 10.77 1.52 2.57
CA LEU A 55 9.32 1.33 2.70
C LEU A 55 8.66 1.08 1.34
N ALA A 56 9.09 1.79 0.29
CA ALA A 56 8.58 1.60 -1.06
C ALA A 56 8.90 0.20 -1.62
N LEU A 57 10.15 -0.26 -1.46
CA LEU A 57 10.58 -1.57 -1.93
C LEU A 57 9.86 -2.70 -1.18
N VAL A 58 9.69 -2.57 0.14
CA VAL A 58 8.95 -3.53 0.96
C VAL A 58 7.48 -3.56 0.55
N PHE A 59 6.83 -2.39 0.41
CA PHE A 59 5.46 -2.30 -0.08
C PHE A 59 5.31 -2.98 -1.45
N SER A 60 6.23 -2.73 -2.37
CA SER A 60 6.27 -3.38 -3.69
C SER A 60 6.32 -4.90 -3.56
N ALA A 61 7.22 -5.45 -2.73
CA ALA A 61 7.33 -6.89 -2.55
C ALA A 61 6.02 -7.49 -2.01
N VAL A 62 5.43 -6.87 -0.98
CA VAL A 62 4.18 -7.30 -0.34
C VAL A 62 3.01 -7.28 -1.33
N THR A 63 2.90 -6.24 -2.15
CA THR A 63 1.82 -6.08 -3.13
C THR A 63 1.99 -6.98 -4.35
N LEU A 64 3.22 -7.23 -4.82
CA LEU A 64 3.47 -8.19 -5.89
C LEU A 64 3.15 -9.63 -5.45
N VAL A 65 3.42 -9.99 -4.20
CA VAL A 65 2.97 -11.27 -3.62
C VAL A 65 1.43 -11.32 -3.56
N ARG A 66 0.78 -10.23 -3.12
CA ARG A 66 -0.69 -10.12 -3.14
C ARG A 66 -1.24 -10.33 -4.56
N PHE A 67 -0.61 -9.78 -5.59
CA PHE A 67 -0.99 -10.01 -6.98
C PHE A 67 -0.89 -11.49 -7.37
N GLN A 68 0.14 -12.23 -6.96
CA GLN A 68 0.24 -13.65 -7.27
C GLN A 68 -0.94 -14.45 -6.68
N GLY A 69 -1.36 -14.13 -5.45
CA GLY A 69 -2.47 -14.80 -4.79
C GLY A 69 -3.86 -14.36 -5.28
N THR A 70 -4.06 -13.07 -5.55
CA THR A 70 -5.38 -12.49 -5.86
C THR A 70 -5.63 -12.25 -7.35
N GLN A 71 -4.55 -12.23 -8.15
CA GLN A 71 -4.55 -11.78 -9.55
C GLN A 71 -5.12 -10.35 -9.75
N ASP A 72 -5.13 -9.53 -8.68
CA ASP A 72 -5.58 -8.15 -8.71
C ASP A 72 -4.56 -7.22 -9.39
N ARG A 73 -4.98 -6.61 -10.50
CA ARG A 73 -4.11 -5.79 -11.36
C ARG A 73 -3.62 -4.52 -10.68
N ILE A 74 -4.41 -3.95 -9.78
CA ILE A 74 -4.03 -2.74 -9.05
C ILE A 74 -2.81 -3.03 -8.18
N SER A 75 -2.78 -4.20 -7.55
CA SER A 75 -1.62 -4.67 -6.79
C SER A 75 -0.36 -4.78 -7.65
N LEU A 76 -0.50 -5.24 -8.90
CA LEU A 76 0.63 -5.31 -9.83
C LEU A 76 1.12 -3.93 -10.26
N ILE A 77 0.21 -3.00 -10.61
CA ILE A 77 0.56 -1.64 -11.05
C ILE A 77 1.18 -0.84 -9.90
N LEU A 78 0.54 -0.84 -8.74
CA LEU A 78 1.05 -0.17 -7.55
C LEU A 78 2.36 -0.80 -7.10
N GLY A 79 2.46 -2.12 -7.06
CA GLY A 79 3.70 -2.82 -6.72
C GLY A 79 4.86 -2.40 -7.62
N ALA A 80 4.67 -2.43 -8.93
CA ALA A 80 5.67 -1.99 -9.88
C ALA A 80 6.01 -0.48 -9.76
N GLY A 81 5.04 0.36 -9.42
CA GLY A 81 5.28 1.78 -9.23
C GLY A 81 6.06 2.13 -7.99
N PHE A 82 5.75 1.48 -6.87
CA PHE A 82 6.54 1.59 -5.66
C PHE A 82 7.92 0.95 -5.81
N LEU A 83 8.07 -0.11 -6.62
CA LEU A 83 9.38 -0.66 -6.97
C LEU A 83 10.24 0.38 -7.67
N LEU A 84 9.68 1.03 -8.69
CA LEU A 84 10.39 2.00 -9.50
C LEU A 84 10.72 3.27 -8.69
N SER A 85 9.75 3.81 -7.95
CA SER A 85 9.99 4.93 -7.02
C SER A 85 11.04 4.57 -5.97
N GLY A 86 10.91 3.40 -5.34
CA GLY A 86 11.86 2.89 -4.35
C GLY A 86 13.28 2.72 -4.90
N ALA A 87 13.43 2.21 -6.12
CA ALA A 87 14.72 2.07 -6.78
C ALA A 87 15.37 3.43 -7.07
N VAL A 88 14.58 4.42 -7.53
CA VAL A 88 15.07 5.79 -7.74
C VAL A 88 15.53 6.40 -6.42
N LEU A 89 14.75 6.26 -5.34
CA LEU A 89 15.08 6.77 -4.02
C LEU A 89 16.32 6.08 -3.42
N ALA A 90 16.39 4.75 -3.50
CA ALA A 90 17.53 3.98 -3.00
C ALA A 90 18.81 4.31 -3.78
N GLY A 91 18.75 4.34 -5.12
CA GLY A 91 19.91 4.67 -5.96
C GLY A 91 20.42 6.08 -5.70
N SER A 92 19.52 7.05 -5.53
CA SER A 92 19.89 8.42 -5.19
C SER A 92 20.46 8.56 -3.77
N SER A 93 19.96 7.81 -2.79
CA SER A 93 20.55 7.76 -1.44
C SER A 93 21.97 7.18 -1.45
N VAL A 94 22.23 6.13 -2.22
CA VAL A 94 23.57 5.54 -2.35
C VAL A 94 24.55 6.57 -2.92
N LEU A 95 24.15 7.27 -3.98
CA LEU A 95 24.95 8.35 -4.57
C LEU A 95 25.21 9.49 -3.57
N PHE A 96 24.22 9.83 -2.75
CA PHE A 96 24.34 10.87 -1.71
C PHE A 96 25.42 10.54 -0.68
N PHE A 97 25.50 9.29 -0.22
CA PHE A 97 26.49 8.88 0.79
C PHE A 97 27.87 8.51 0.21
N GLN A 98 27.96 8.06 -1.04
CA GLN A 98 29.22 7.57 -1.63
C GLN A 98 30.09 8.64 -2.32
N LEU A 99 29.51 9.67 -2.94
CA LEU A 99 30.29 10.74 -3.59
C LEU A 99 31.06 11.56 -2.55
N PRO A 100 32.30 12.06 -2.73
CA PRO A 100 32.98 12.89 -1.72
C PRO A 100 32.19 14.17 -1.33
N ALA A 101 32.31 14.61 -0.07
CA ALA A 101 31.56 15.77 0.46
C ALA A 101 31.85 17.11 -0.22
N GLU A 102 32.96 17.22 -0.93
CA GLU A 102 33.42 18.46 -1.56
C GLU A 102 32.76 18.79 -2.93
N GLN A 103 31.84 17.96 -3.41
CA GLN A 103 31.16 18.23 -4.68
C GLN A 103 29.75 18.80 -4.47
N HIS A 104 29.53 20.02 -4.99
CA HIS A 104 28.20 20.64 -5.19
C HIS A 104 27.17 19.70 -5.88
N LEU A 105 27.63 18.62 -6.54
CA LEU A 105 26.79 17.58 -7.13
C LEU A 105 25.87 16.85 -6.11
N ARG A 106 26.29 16.65 -4.85
CA ARG A 106 25.44 15.93 -3.86
C ARG A 106 24.09 16.64 -3.65
N ILE A 107 24.10 17.96 -3.57
CA ILE A 107 22.95 18.80 -3.27
C ILE A 107 22.05 18.97 -4.50
N GLN A 108 22.62 18.97 -5.71
CA GLN A 108 21.85 19.17 -6.95
C GLN A 108 20.99 17.96 -7.36
N TRP A 109 21.44 16.74 -7.04
CA TRP A 109 20.78 15.52 -7.53
C TRP A 109 19.69 14.96 -6.60
N ALA A 110 19.81 15.16 -5.29
CA ALA A 110 18.86 14.62 -4.32
C ALA A 110 17.41 15.17 -4.49
N PRO A 111 17.17 16.47 -4.73
CA PRO A 111 15.83 17.02 -4.93
C PRO A 111 15.16 16.50 -6.22
N VAL A 112 15.94 16.25 -7.26
CA VAL A 112 15.46 15.77 -8.57
C VAL A 112 14.98 14.33 -8.48
N ALA A 113 15.74 13.46 -7.80
CA ALA A 113 15.35 12.06 -7.62
C ALA A 113 14.09 11.92 -6.76
N LEU A 114 13.98 12.72 -5.69
CA LEU A 114 12.78 12.80 -4.85
C LEU A 114 11.56 13.21 -5.67
N TRP A 115 11.69 14.27 -6.46
CA TRP A 115 10.61 14.77 -7.30
C TRP A 115 10.19 13.74 -8.37
N ALA A 116 11.16 13.10 -9.04
CA ALA A 116 10.90 12.08 -10.05
C ALA A 116 10.19 10.85 -9.46
N GLY A 117 10.64 10.35 -8.31
CA GLY A 117 9.99 9.24 -7.61
C GLY A 117 8.53 9.54 -7.25
N ARG A 118 8.25 10.76 -6.79
CA ARG A 118 6.89 11.23 -6.49
C ARG A 118 6.01 11.33 -7.73
N LEU A 119 6.55 11.84 -8.84
CA LEU A 119 5.81 11.92 -10.10
C LEU A 119 5.47 10.51 -10.62
N ILE A 120 6.43 9.58 -10.60
CA ILE A 120 6.21 8.18 -10.98
C ILE A 120 5.07 7.58 -10.18
N LEU A 121 5.11 7.73 -8.85
CA LEU A 121 4.08 7.19 -7.97
C LEU A 121 2.71 7.83 -8.26
N ALA A 122 2.65 9.16 -8.41
CA ALA A 122 1.40 9.87 -8.69
C ALA A 122 0.76 9.39 -9.99
N LEU A 123 1.55 9.30 -11.07
CA LEU A 123 1.10 8.81 -12.37
C LEU A 123 0.60 7.36 -12.26
N LEU A 124 1.30 6.50 -11.52
CA LEU A 124 0.92 5.09 -11.40
C LEU A 124 -0.34 4.85 -10.57
N LEU A 125 -0.62 5.70 -9.58
CA LEU A 125 -1.91 5.69 -8.89
C LEU A 125 -3.07 5.98 -9.85
N VAL A 126 -2.91 6.97 -10.72
CA VAL A 126 -3.94 7.31 -11.72
C VAL A 126 -4.05 6.23 -12.80
N VAL A 127 -2.91 5.71 -13.29
CA VAL A 127 -2.87 4.61 -14.27
C VAL A 127 -3.53 3.35 -13.70
N ALA A 128 -3.33 3.04 -12.42
CA ALA A 128 -3.97 1.88 -11.78
C ALA A 128 -5.50 1.95 -11.89
N LEU A 129 -6.08 3.14 -11.66
CA LEU A 129 -7.51 3.39 -11.78
C LEU A 129 -7.99 3.39 -13.25
N ILE A 130 -7.23 3.99 -14.17
CA ILE A 130 -7.54 3.94 -15.61
C ILE A 130 -7.62 2.49 -16.10
N VAL A 131 -6.64 1.66 -15.72
CA VAL A 131 -6.60 0.26 -16.17
C VAL A 131 -7.76 -0.54 -15.58
N GLU A 132 -8.17 -0.25 -14.35
CA GLU A 132 -9.36 -0.86 -13.73
C GLU A 132 -10.64 -0.50 -14.49
N ASP A 133 -10.85 0.79 -14.80
CA ASP A 133 -12.09 1.28 -15.43
C ASP A 133 -12.18 0.89 -16.92
N PHE A 134 -11.09 0.99 -17.69
CA PHE A 134 -11.13 0.85 -19.15
C PHE A 134 -10.79 -0.55 -19.67
N LEU A 135 -10.07 -1.37 -18.89
CA LEU A 135 -9.60 -2.69 -19.32
C LEU A 135 -10.03 -3.82 -18.37
N PRO A 136 -11.31 -3.98 -17.99
CA PRO A 136 -11.74 -4.93 -16.97
C PRO A 136 -11.44 -6.41 -17.31
N ARG A 137 -11.33 -6.76 -18.61
CA ARG A 137 -11.07 -8.14 -19.08
C ARG A 137 -9.96 -8.22 -20.14
N SER A 138 -8.73 -7.85 -19.78
CA SER A 138 -7.55 -8.13 -20.62
C SER A 138 -7.17 -9.61 -20.64
N ARG A 139 -6.75 -10.10 -21.81
CA ARG A 139 -6.18 -11.45 -22.03
C ARG A 139 -4.67 -11.53 -21.73
N ARG A 140 -3.95 -10.40 -21.61
CA ARG A 140 -2.49 -10.33 -21.37
C ARG A 140 -2.13 -9.19 -20.40
N PRO A 141 -2.58 -9.24 -19.13
CA PRO A 141 -2.46 -8.13 -18.18
C PRO A 141 -1.02 -7.70 -17.93
N LYS A 142 -0.07 -8.65 -17.88
CA LYS A 142 1.35 -8.35 -17.65
C LYS A 142 1.98 -7.50 -18.75
N ALA A 143 1.60 -7.71 -20.00
CA ALA A 143 2.16 -6.98 -21.15
C ALA A 143 1.61 -5.55 -21.24
N GLU A 144 0.31 -5.38 -21.00
CA GLU A 144 -0.33 -4.04 -20.96
C GLU A 144 0.24 -3.19 -19.84
N ILE A 145 0.44 -3.79 -18.66
CA ILE A 145 1.03 -3.10 -17.51
C ILE A 145 2.49 -2.74 -17.78
N ALA A 146 3.26 -3.62 -18.45
CA ALA A 146 4.63 -3.30 -18.86
C ALA A 146 4.67 -2.09 -19.81
N GLY A 147 3.74 -2.00 -20.76
CA GLY A 147 3.61 -0.83 -21.64
C GLY A 147 3.25 0.46 -20.89
N ALA A 148 2.32 0.37 -19.93
CA ALA A 148 1.94 1.51 -19.09
C ALA A 148 3.11 1.99 -18.21
N LEU A 149 3.86 1.06 -17.61
CA LEU A 149 5.06 1.37 -16.82
C LEU A 149 6.14 2.04 -17.66
N LEU A 150 6.43 1.51 -18.85
CA LEU A 150 7.39 2.13 -19.79
C LEU A 150 6.98 3.55 -20.18
N SER A 151 5.68 3.77 -20.40
CA SER A 151 5.13 5.09 -20.71
C SER A 151 5.31 6.07 -19.54
N VAL A 152 5.05 5.63 -18.31
CA VAL A 152 5.28 6.45 -17.11
C VAL A 152 6.77 6.74 -16.92
N VAL A 153 7.65 5.76 -17.12
CA VAL A 153 9.11 5.96 -17.03
C VAL A 153 9.57 7.00 -18.06
N ALA A 154 9.15 6.84 -19.32
CA ALA A 154 9.51 7.75 -20.40
C ALA A 154 8.98 9.16 -20.16
N LEU A 155 7.71 9.30 -19.74
CA LEU A 155 7.12 10.60 -19.40
C LEU A 155 7.85 11.25 -18.22
N THR A 156 8.11 10.50 -17.14
CA THR A 156 8.87 11.02 -15.99
C THR A 156 10.24 11.48 -16.43
N TYR A 157 10.97 10.68 -17.21
CA TYR A 157 12.29 11.03 -17.72
C TYR A 157 12.28 12.34 -18.52
N LEU A 158 11.34 12.48 -19.46
CA LEU A 158 11.19 13.70 -20.27
C LEU A 158 10.94 14.93 -19.39
N VAL A 159 10.03 14.82 -18.42
CA VAL A 159 9.73 15.95 -17.52
C VAL A 159 10.92 16.25 -16.60
N THR A 160 11.59 15.23 -16.08
CA THR A 160 12.81 15.41 -15.26
C THR A 160 13.93 16.09 -16.05
N VAL A 161 14.16 15.70 -17.31
CA VAL A 161 15.16 16.35 -18.18
C VAL A 161 14.79 17.80 -18.47
N ALA A 162 13.51 18.10 -18.69
CA ALA A 162 13.03 19.47 -18.87
C ALA A 162 13.27 20.34 -17.62
N LEU A 163 13.06 19.78 -16.43
CA LEU A 163 13.21 20.48 -15.14
C LEU A 163 14.67 20.65 -14.67
N ARG A 164 15.62 19.85 -15.17
CA ARG A 164 17.06 19.97 -14.82
C ARG A 164 17.70 21.31 -15.19
N ARG A 165 17.02 22.14 -15.97
CA ARG A 165 17.48 23.50 -16.31
C ARG A 165 17.35 24.47 -15.12
N LEU A 166 16.67 24.08 -14.04
CA LEU A 166 16.47 24.92 -12.85
C LEU A 166 17.54 24.65 -11.78
N PRO A 167 18.08 25.68 -11.10
CA PRO A 167 19.02 25.50 -10.00
C PRO A 167 18.35 24.77 -8.84
N ALA A 168 19.01 23.74 -8.30
CA ALA A 168 18.44 22.87 -7.27
C ALA A 168 18.47 23.49 -5.86
N GLU A 169 19.29 24.52 -5.64
CA GLU A 169 19.59 25.07 -4.30
C GLU A 169 18.60 26.17 -3.87
N VAL A 170 17.86 26.76 -4.80
CA VAL A 170 16.97 27.90 -4.54
C VAL A 170 15.65 27.71 -5.28
N SER A 171 14.56 28.03 -4.58
CA SER A 171 13.24 28.11 -5.20
C SER A 171 13.23 29.08 -6.40
N PRO A 172 12.53 28.78 -7.51
CA PRO A 172 12.53 29.66 -8.68
C PRO A 172 12.01 31.07 -8.41
N HIS A 173 11.08 31.21 -7.46
CA HIS A 173 10.44 32.49 -7.12
C HIS A 173 10.44 32.72 -5.59
N PRO A 174 11.58 33.06 -4.98
CA PRO A 174 11.63 33.37 -3.54
C PRO A 174 10.72 34.58 -3.25
N GLY A 175 9.96 34.51 -2.15
CA GLY A 175 9.00 35.58 -1.79
C GLY A 175 7.61 35.49 -2.45
N ALA A 176 7.41 34.68 -3.48
CA ALA A 176 6.08 34.48 -4.09
C ALA A 176 5.10 33.76 -3.16
N PHE A 177 3.80 33.78 -3.48
CA PHE A 177 2.77 33.01 -2.75
C PHE A 177 3.04 31.49 -2.82
N ILE A 178 3.57 31.02 -3.96
CA ILE A 178 4.05 29.65 -4.15
C ILE A 178 5.50 29.75 -4.64
N PRO A 179 6.48 29.62 -3.73
CA PRO A 179 7.88 29.68 -4.10
C PRO A 179 8.29 28.65 -5.15
N SER A 180 7.86 27.40 -4.99
CA SER A 180 8.25 26.24 -5.80
C SER A 180 7.06 25.64 -6.56
N PRO A 181 6.53 26.31 -7.60
CA PRO A 181 5.31 25.88 -8.29
C PRO A 181 5.45 24.52 -8.99
N GLN A 182 6.67 24.12 -9.37
CA GLN A 182 6.95 22.81 -9.98
C GLN A 182 6.59 21.62 -9.06
N GLN A 183 6.53 21.83 -7.74
CA GLN A 183 6.11 20.79 -6.79
C GLN A 183 4.61 20.50 -6.88
N LEU A 184 3.81 21.44 -7.39
CA LEU A 184 2.37 21.24 -7.55
C LEU A 184 2.03 20.26 -8.68
N PHE A 185 2.94 20.00 -9.62
CA PHE A 185 2.64 19.11 -10.76
C PHE A 185 2.34 17.66 -10.31
N PRO A 186 3.22 16.97 -9.54
CA PRO A 186 2.83 15.71 -8.91
C PRO A 186 1.64 15.87 -7.94
N GLY A 187 1.52 17.03 -7.28
CA GLY A 187 0.44 17.32 -6.33
C GLY A 187 -0.95 17.26 -6.97
N VAL A 188 -1.14 17.89 -8.13
CA VAL A 188 -2.40 17.84 -8.89
C VAL A 188 -2.75 16.41 -9.27
N ILE A 189 -1.76 15.60 -9.68
CA ILE A 189 -1.97 14.19 -10.03
C ILE A 189 -2.39 13.37 -8.80
N PHE A 190 -1.76 13.60 -7.64
CA PHE A 190 -2.20 12.99 -6.38
C PHE A 190 -3.61 13.42 -5.99
N LEU A 191 -3.99 14.68 -6.21
CA LEU A 191 -5.35 15.17 -5.95
C LEU A 191 -6.39 14.47 -6.85
N ILE A 192 -6.06 14.28 -8.13
CA ILE A 192 -6.88 13.49 -9.06
C ILE A 192 -7.02 12.06 -8.54
N ALA A 193 -5.91 11.42 -8.13
CA ALA A 193 -5.94 10.09 -7.53
C ALA A 193 -6.82 10.03 -6.28
N VAL A 194 -6.73 11.01 -5.37
CA VAL A 194 -7.58 11.12 -4.17
C VAL A 194 -9.06 11.14 -4.54
N ILE A 195 -9.47 12.03 -5.45
CA ILE A 195 -10.88 12.18 -5.85
C ILE A 195 -11.41 10.87 -6.44
N TRP A 196 -10.58 10.16 -7.19
CA TRP A 196 -10.98 8.98 -7.93
C TRP A 196 -10.96 7.71 -7.05
N TYR A 197 -9.93 7.51 -6.23
CA TYR A 197 -9.90 6.44 -5.20
C TYR A 197 -11.03 6.56 -4.20
N ARG A 198 -11.52 7.78 -3.93
CA ARG A 198 -12.71 7.96 -3.10
C ARG A 198 -13.95 7.32 -3.72
N ARG A 199 -14.16 7.50 -5.02
CA ARG A 199 -15.28 6.84 -5.72
C ARG A 199 -15.17 5.33 -5.61
N ARG A 200 -13.95 4.80 -5.71
CA ARG A 200 -13.64 3.38 -5.53
C ARG A 200 -13.90 2.88 -4.11
N LEU A 201 -13.56 3.65 -3.07
CA LEU A 201 -13.84 3.30 -1.67
C LEU A 201 -15.33 3.15 -1.35
N ASN A 202 -16.21 3.81 -2.10
CA ASN A 202 -17.66 3.62 -1.96
C ASN A 202 -18.13 2.27 -2.51
N GLN A 203 -17.32 1.59 -3.33
CA GLN A 203 -17.63 0.30 -3.94
C GLN A 203 -16.88 -0.85 -3.26
N ILE A 204 -15.61 -0.64 -2.90
CA ILE A 204 -14.72 -1.66 -2.35
C ILE A 204 -14.11 -1.15 -1.04
N PHE A 205 -14.38 -1.86 0.06
CA PHE A 205 -14.00 -1.44 1.41
C PHE A 205 -12.96 -2.40 2.03
N THR A 206 -11.74 -2.40 1.49
CA THR A 206 -10.61 -3.16 2.05
C THR A 206 -9.64 -2.27 2.84
N ALA A 207 -8.81 -2.86 3.72
CA ALA A 207 -7.82 -2.07 4.45
C ALA A 207 -6.73 -1.53 3.52
N PHE A 208 -6.41 -2.28 2.46
CA PHE A 208 -5.51 -1.86 1.40
C PHE A 208 -6.04 -0.62 0.67
N ASP A 209 -7.29 -0.64 0.21
CA ASP A 209 -7.83 0.49 -0.56
C ASP A 209 -7.91 1.77 0.30
N ARG A 210 -8.26 1.62 1.58
CA ARG A 210 -8.28 2.75 2.53
C ARG A 210 -6.87 3.29 2.77
N SER A 211 -5.87 2.42 2.87
CA SER A 211 -4.50 2.86 3.08
C SER A 211 -3.94 3.59 1.86
N ILE A 212 -4.24 3.13 0.64
CA ILE A 212 -3.84 3.81 -0.60
C ILE A 212 -4.49 5.19 -0.70
N TYR A 213 -5.78 5.32 -0.36
CA TYR A 213 -6.47 6.61 -0.33
C TYR A 213 -5.84 7.59 0.67
N VAL A 214 -5.55 7.14 1.89
CA VAL A 214 -4.88 7.98 2.90
C VAL A 214 -3.45 8.32 2.47
N ALA A 215 -2.73 7.37 1.89
CA ALA A 215 -1.39 7.60 1.36
C ALA A 215 -1.38 8.63 0.23
N ALA A 216 -2.40 8.65 -0.64
CA ALA A 216 -2.54 9.66 -1.68
C ALA A 216 -2.74 11.07 -1.09
N TRP A 217 -3.56 11.19 -0.04
CA TRP A 217 -3.70 12.44 0.72
C TRP A 217 -2.40 12.89 1.39
N MET A 218 -1.65 11.97 2.01
CA MET A 218 -0.35 12.28 2.61
C MET A 218 0.65 12.76 1.55
N ASN A 219 0.68 12.14 0.36
CA ASN A 219 1.55 12.57 -0.73
C ASN A 219 1.11 13.91 -1.36
N PHE A 220 -0.19 14.20 -1.41
CA PHE A 220 -0.69 15.52 -1.77
C PHE A 220 -0.23 16.59 -0.76
N ALA A 221 -0.41 16.33 0.54
CA ALA A 221 0.07 17.20 1.61
C ALA A 221 1.59 17.42 1.54
N ALA A 222 2.35 16.36 1.23
CA ALA A 222 3.77 16.45 1.00
C ALA A 222 4.13 17.41 -0.15
N GLN A 223 3.42 17.35 -1.28
CA GLN A 223 3.69 18.28 -2.39
C GLN A 223 3.28 19.71 -2.07
N LEU A 224 2.18 19.90 -1.36
CA LEU A 224 1.74 21.24 -0.98
C LEU A 224 2.73 21.89 -0.01
N ALA A 225 3.24 21.14 0.98
CA ALA A 225 4.32 21.59 1.85
C ALA A 225 5.59 21.89 1.06
N ALA A 226 6.01 21.01 0.14
CA ALA A 226 7.20 21.25 -0.70
C ALA A 226 7.06 22.49 -1.59
N SER A 227 5.85 22.82 -2.05
CA SER A 227 5.61 24.02 -2.86
C SER A 227 5.91 25.34 -2.12
N GLN A 228 5.87 25.30 -0.78
CA GLN A 228 6.14 26.42 0.12
C GLN A 228 7.61 26.52 0.55
N SER A 229 8.46 25.57 0.14
CA SER A 229 9.88 25.58 0.42
C SER A 229 10.60 26.63 -0.43
N GLU A 230 11.36 27.50 0.23
CA GLU A 230 12.20 28.51 -0.42
C GLU A 230 13.65 28.04 -0.59
N ARG A 231 14.11 27.18 0.32
CA ARG A 231 15.49 26.68 0.38
C ARG A 231 15.47 25.20 0.72
N LEU A 232 16.48 24.47 0.24
CA LEU A 232 16.66 23.08 0.67
C LEU A 232 16.81 22.98 2.19
N LEU A 233 16.20 21.95 2.78
CA LEU A 233 16.25 21.63 4.21
C LEU A 233 15.55 22.64 5.14
N ASP A 234 14.71 23.52 4.60
CA ASP A 234 13.82 24.36 5.39
C ASP A 234 12.64 23.58 6.01
N ALA A 235 11.87 24.22 6.88
CA ALA A 235 10.74 23.55 7.56
C ALA A 235 9.72 22.94 6.58
N PRO A 236 9.25 23.64 5.53
CA PRO A 236 8.33 23.06 4.54
C PRO A 236 8.92 21.83 3.83
N PHE A 237 10.21 21.84 3.49
CA PHE A 237 10.89 20.71 2.87
C PHE A 237 10.93 19.48 3.79
N VAL A 238 11.34 19.66 5.04
CA VAL A 238 11.46 18.54 6.01
C VAL A 238 10.09 17.92 6.29
N VAL A 239 9.06 18.75 6.48
CA VAL A 239 7.69 18.27 6.70
C VAL A 239 7.14 17.55 5.48
N SER A 240 7.47 18.00 4.27
CA SER A 240 7.14 17.28 3.03
C SER A 240 7.71 15.85 3.02
N GLN A 241 8.95 15.66 3.46
CA GLN A 241 9.55 14.33 3.59
C GLN A 241 8.83 13.49 4.66
N GLY A 242 8.51 14.09 5.81
CA GLY A 242 7.74 13.43 6.87
C GLY A 242 6.39 12.90 6.38
N PHE A 243 5.61 13.72 5.68
CA PHE A 243 4.35 13.27 5.07
C PHE A 243 4.55 12.15 4.04
N SER A 244 5.64 12.19 3.28
CA SER A 244 5.96 11.10 2.33
C SER A 244 6.21 9.79 3.07
N VAL A 245 7.06 9.80 4.10
CA VAL A 245 7.33 8.62 4.94
C VAL A 245 6.03 8.07 5.53
N MET A 246 5.19 8.93 6.12
CA MET A 246 3.90 8.54 6.67
C MET A 246 2.99 7.92 5.61
N GLY A 247 2.90 8.50 4.42
CA GLY A 247 2.10 7.95 3.33
C GLY A 247 2.53 6.54 2.94
N TYR A 248 3.84 6.31 2.81
CA TYR A 248 4.38 4.99 2.45
C TYR A 248 4.19 3.97 3.57
N ALA A 249 4.40 4.37 4.83
CA ALA A 249 4.16 3.52 6.00
C ALA A 249 2.68 3.13 6.14
N ILE A 250 1.75 4.07 5.92
CA ILE A 250 0.31 3.81 5.94
C ILE A 250 -0.06 2.81 4.83
N ALA A 251 0.43 3.04 3.60
CA ALA A 251 0.20 2.14 2.47
C ALA A 251 0.65 0.70 2.81
N LEU A 252 1.87 0.55 3.34
CA LEU A 252 2.42 -0.73 3.78
C LEU A 252 1.58 -1.37 4.90
N GLY A 253 1.19 -0.60 5.90
CA GLY A 253 0.34 -1.09 6.99
C GLY A 253 -0.98 -1.68 6.47
N GLY A 254 -1.66 -1.01 5.55
CA GLY A 254 -2.89 -1.54 4.95
C GLY A 254 -2.67 -2.79 4.10
N ALA A 255 -1.58 -2.84 3.33
CA ALA A 255 -1.24 -4.02 2.54
C ALA A 255 -0.93 -5.25 3.43
N LEU A 256 -0.18 -5.05 4.51
CA LEU A 256 0.12 -6.10 5.48
C LEU A 256 -1.14 -6.58 6.22
N LEU A 257 -2.03 -5.65 6.61
CA LEU A 257 -3.26 -5.99 7.32
C LEU A 257 -4.21 -6.82 6.45
N ASP A 258 -4.36 -6.46 5.17
CA ASP A 258 -5.18 -7.25 4.24
C ASP A 258 -4.53 -8.61 3.93
N ASN A 259 -3.21 -8.67 3.76
CA ASN A 259 -2.53 -9.95 3.57
C ASN A 259 -2.69 -10.88 4.79
N ALA A 260 -2.61 -10.35 6.01
CA ALA A 260 -2.87 -11.11 7.22
C ALA A 260 -4.31 -11.63 7.26
N ARG A 261 -5.30 -10.81 6.88
CA ARG A 261 -6.71 -11.23 6.79
C ARG A 261 -6.93 -12.31 5.73
N LEU A 262 -6.34 -12.17 4.55
CA LEU A 262 -6.43 -13.18 3.48
C LEU A 262 -5.79 -14.49 3.92
N PHE A 263 -4.62 -14.43 4.56
CA PHE A 263 -3.95 -15.60 5.12
C PHE A 263 -4.82 -16.27 6.17
N GLU A 264 -5.45 -15.50 7.06
CA GLU A 264 -6.35 -16.01 8.08
C GLU A 264 -7.60 -16.66 7.49
N GLN A 265 -8.20 -16.07 6.45
CA GLN A 265 -9.32 -16.66 5.73
C GLN A 265 -8.93 -17.98 5.05
N VAL A 266 -7.79 -18.03 4.38
CA VAL A 266 -7.26 -19.27 3.79
C VAL A 266 -7.01 -20.31 4.88
N ARG A 267 -6.43 -19.89 6.02
CA ARG A 267 -6.19 -20.74 7.18
C ARG A 267 -7.50 -21.30 7.76
N HIS A 268 -8.55 -20.49 7.81
CA HIS A 268 -9.89 -20.87 8.26
C HIS A 268 -10.71 -21.64 7.22
N LEU A 269 -10.40 -21.59 5.93
CA LEU A 269 -11.06 -22.42 4.92
C LEU A 269 -10.40 -23.81 4.82
N ALA A 270 -9.14 -23.91 5.21
CA ALA A 270 -8.40 -25.17 5.33
C ALA A 270 -8.72 -25.89 6.67
N VAL A 271 -10.00 -26.10 6.98
CA VAL A 271 -10.46 -26.85 8.18
C VAL A 271 -10.56 -28.35 7.92
N SER A 272 -10.69 -28.73 6.66
CA SER A 272 -10.85 -30.12 6.25
C SER A 272 -9.56 -30.67 5.64
N ASP A 273 -9.33 -31.95 5.86
CA ASP A 273 -8.32 -32.72 5.14
C ASP A 273 -8.74 -32.86 3.67
N PRO A 274 -7.90 -32.48 2.69
CA PRO A 274 -8.30 -32.46 1.28
C PRO A 274 -8.53 -33.84 0.68
N LEU A 275 -8.04 -34.92 1.30
CA LEU A 275 -8.22 -36.29 0.82
C LEU A 275 -9.54 -36.89 1.32
N THR A 276 -9.82 -36.75 2.61
CA THR A 276 -10.97 -37.39 3.29
C THR A 276 -12.16 -36.46 3.47
N GLY A 277 -11.96 -35.14 3.41
CA GLY A 277 -12.95 -34.12 3.71
C GLY A 277 -13.35 -34.04 5.19
N LEU A 278 -12.80 -34.89 6.06
CA LEU A 278 -12.98 -34.79 7.52
C LEU A 278 -12.25 -33.57 8.07
N ALA A 279 -12.59 -33.19 9.30
CA ALA A 279 -11.84 -32.18 10.05
C ALA A 279 -10.36 -32.57 10.12
N ASN A 280 -9.46 -31.65 9.76
CA ASN A 280 -8.03 -31.89 9.86
C ASN A 280 -7.53 -31.76 11.31
N TYR A 281 -6.25 -32.06 11.51
CA TYR A 281 -5.62 -32.01 12.82
C TYR A 281 -5.77 -30.65 13.53
N ARG A 282 -5.78 -29.54 12.79
CA ARG A 282 -5.98 -28.21 13.39
C ARG A 282 -7.38 -28.07 13.97
N ARG A 283 -8.40 -28.45 13.21
CA ARG A 283 -9.79 -28.42 13.69
C ARG A 283 -10.00 -29.32 14.91
N LEU A 284 -9.31 -30.47 14.95
CA LEU A 284 -9.32 -31.33 16.13
C LEU A 284 -8.79 -30.59 17.36
N LEU A 285 -7.66 -29.89 17.27
CA LEU A 285 -7.11 -29.10 18.38
C LEU A 285 -8.06 -27.99 18.83
N ASP A 286 -8.63 -27.22 17.90
CA ASP A 286 -9.58 -26.13 18.21
C ASP A 286 -10.82 -26.67 18.95
N VAL A 287 -11.34 -27.84 18.54
CA VAL A 287 -12.49 -28.49 19.18
C VAL A 287 -12.11 -29.03 20.57
N LEU A 288 -10.93 -29.64 20.72
CA LEU A 288 -10.46 -30.13 22.02
C LEU A 288 -10.27 -29.00 23.04
N GLU A 289 -9.71 -27.85 22.62
CA GLU A 289 -9.57 -26.67 23.47
C GLU A 289 -10.95 -26.13 23.89
N SER A 290 -11.86 -25.96 22.92
CA SER A 290 -13.23 -25.51 23.18
C SER A 290 -14.00 -26.45 24.12
N GLU A 291 -13.92 -27.76 23.92
CA GLU A 291 -14.61 -28.73 24.79
C GLU A 291 -13.96 -28.81 26.19
N THR A 292 -12.64 -28.62 26.29
CA THR A 292 -11.96 -28.51 27.61
C THR A 292 -12.45 -27.29 28.40
N GLU A 293 -12.56 -26.12 27.76
CA GLU A 293 -13.14 -24.93 28.40
C GLU A 293 -14.61 -25.16 28.81
N ARG A 294 -15.38 -25.82 27.94
CA ARG A 294 -16.78 -26.13 28.19
C ARG A 294 -16.96 -27.09 29.36
N THR A 295 -16.12 -28.12 29.46
CA THR A 295 -16.10 -29.04 30.60
C THR A 295 -15.77 -28.29 31.89
N ASN A 296 -14.78 -27.40 31.88
CA ASN A 296 -14.46 -26.57 33.06
C ASN A 296 -15.62 -25.69 33.51
N ARG A 297 -16.44 -25.17 32.59
CA ARG A 297 -17.60 -24.32 32.92
C ARG A 297 -18.87 -25.10 33.30
N SER A 298 -19.11 -26.25 32.67
CA SER A 298 -20.37 -26.98 32.76
C SER A 298 -20.29 -28.31 33.52
N ASN A 299 -19.09 -28.72 33.94
CA ASN A 299 -18.79 -30.02 34.55
C ASN A 299 -19.27 -31.23 33.72
N ARG A 300 -19.48 -31.06 32.41
CA ARG A 300 -19.83 -32.15 31.49
C ARG A 300 -18.55 -32.73 30.87
N PRO A 301 -18.22 -34.01 31.11
CA PRO A 301 -17.04 -34.63 30.51
C PRO A 301 -17.24 -34.89 29.00
N PHE A 302 -16.15 -34.93 28.25
CA PHE A 302 -16.12 -35.39 26.86
C PHE A 302 -15.15 -36.58 26.70
N SER A 303 -15.24 -37.28 25.58
CA SER A 303 -14.36 -38.42 25.26
C SER A 303 -13.66 -38.19 23.92
N VAL A 304 -12.44 -38.71 23.79
CA VAL A 304 -11.64 -38.64 22.57
C VAL A 304 -11.39 -40.07 22.10
N LEU A 305 -11.64 -40.33 20.83
CA LEU A 305 -11.39 -41.62 20.18
C LEU A 305 -10.28 -41.45 19.16
N LEU A 306 -9.23 -42.26 19.28
CA LEU A 306 -8.14 -42.33 18.30
C LEU A 306 -8.29 -43.65 17.53
N LEU A 307 -8.40 -43.54 16.20
CA LEU A 307 -8.60 -44.67 15.29
C LEU A 307 -7.43 -44.74 14.31
N ASP A 308 -6.93 -45.94 14.04
CA ASP A 308 -5.94 -46.22 13.00
C ASP A 308 -6.49 -47.26 12.02
N LEU A 309 -6.06 -47.20 10.76
CA LEU A 309 -6.49 -48.14 9.72
C LEU A 309 -5.45 -49.25 9.59
N ASP A 310 -5.75 -50.39 10.22
CA ASP A 310 -4.88 -51.56 10.20
C ASP A 310 -4.57 -52.03 8.77
N GLY A 311 -3.29 -52.26 8.50
CA GLY A 311 -2.85 -52.84 7.22
C GLY A 311 -2.88 -51.89 6.02
N LEU A 312 -3.09 -50.58 6.21
CA LEU A 312 -3.04 -49.60 5.11
C LEU A 312 -1.74 -49.67 4.30
N LYS A 313 -0.60 -49.90 4.96
CA LYS A 313 0.70 -50.07 4.30
C LYS A 313 0.69 -51.25 3.31
N LYS A 314 0.10 -52.39 3.68
CA LYS A 314 -0.02 -53.56 2.80
C LYS A 314 -0.88 -53.24 1.57
N ILE A 315 -1.95 -52.46 1.73
CA ILE A 315 -2.79 -51.99 0.62
C ILE A 315 -1.97 -51.09 -0.31
N ASN A 316 -1.23 -50.13 0.23
CA ASN A 316 -0.36 -49.25 -0.54
C ASN A 316 0.72 -50.02 -1.31
N ASP A 317 1.39 -50.96 -0.66
CA ASP A 317 2.49 -51.73 -1.24
C ASP A 317 2.00 -52.71 -2.33
N THR A 318 0.77 -53.23 -2.21
CA THR A 318 0.20 -54.20 -3.17
C THR A 318 -0.52 -53.52 -4.34
N TYR A 319 -1.26 -52.44 -4.08
CA TYR A 319 -2.20 -51.84 -5.05
C TYR A 319 -1.88 -50.38 -5.40
N GLY A 320 -0.84 -49.81 -4.80
CA GLY A 320 -0.42 -48.42 -5.00
C GLY A 320 -1.16 -47.41 -4.14
N HIS A 321 -0.53 -46.25 -3.93
CA HIS A 321 -1.02 -45.18 -3.06
C HIS A 321 -2.42 -44.66 -3.44
N LEU A 322 -2.79 -44.64 -4.71
CA LEU A 322 -4.12 -44.20 -5.14
C LEU A 322 -5.25 -45.09 -4.59
N VAL A 323 -5.00 -46.40 -4.44
CA VAL A 323 -5.97 -47.34 -3.88
C VAL A 323 -6.05 -47.19 -2.36
N GLY A 324 -4.91 -47.00 -1.69
CA GLY A 324 -4.90 -46.67 -0.27
C GLY A 324 -5.60 -45.35 0.05
N SER A 325 -5.43 -44.33 -0.79
CA SER A 325 -6.20 -43.08 -0.72
C SER A 325 -7.71 -43.33 -0.78
N ARG A 326 -8.19 -44.19 -1.69
CA ARG A 326 -9.62 -44.55 -1.74
C ARG A 326 -10.10 -45.31 -0.50
N ALA A 327 -9.25 -46.18 0.07
CA ALA A 327 -9.58 -46.88 1.30
C ALA A 327 -9.76 -45.89 2.46
N LEU A 328 -8.86 -44.89 2.58
CA LEU A 328 -8.99 -43.79 3.53
C LEU A 328 -10.26 -42.97 3.31
N CYS A 329 -10.56 -42.55 2.08
CA CYS A 329 -11.81 -41.83 1.78
C CYS A 329 -13.05 -42.62 2.19
N ARG A 330 -13.05 -43.94 1.95
CA ARG A 330 -14.20 -44.80 2.27
C ARG A 330 -14.44 -44.94 3.77
N VAL A 331 -13.38 -45.03 4.57
CA VAL A 331 -13.50 -45.00 6.04
C VAL A 331 -13.95 -43.62 6.51
N ALA A 332 -13.40 -42.57 5.92
CA ALA A 332 -13.80 -41.21 6.24
C ALA A 332 -15.30 -40.93 5.98
N ASP A 333 -15.85 -41.45 4.88
CA ASP A 333 -17.28 -41.34 4.58
C ASP A 333 -18.17 -42.10 5.59
N ILE A 334 -17.63 -43.13 6.28
CA ILE A 334 -18.34 -43.82 7.37
C ILE A 334 -18.35 -42.99 8.66
N LEU A 335 -17.33 -42.15 8.86
CA LEU A 335 -17.14 -41.36 10.08
C LEU A 335 -17.81 -39.97 10.05
N ARG A 336 -18.36 -39.53 8.91
CA ARG A 336 -19.11 -38.27 8.78
C ARG A 336 -20.49 -38.34 9.41
#